data_AF-A0A9P8GZS1-F1
#
_entry.id   AF-A0A9P8GZS1-F1
#
_cell.length_a   1.000
_cell.length_b   1.000
_cell.length_c   1.000
_cell.angle_alpha   90.00
_cell.angle_beta   90.00
_cell.angle_gamma   90.00
#
_symmetry.space_group_name_H-M   'P 1'
#
loop_
_entity.id
_entity.type
_entity.pdbx_description
1 polymer ?
#
loop_
_entity_poly.entity_id
_entity_poly.type
_entity_poly.pdbx_seq_one_letter_code
_entity_poly.pdbx_strand_id
1 'polypeptide(L)'
;MFAHARQPATSRKKKTFGQPACKKLADSYHAVSSERSTVDPLDKVRSQACRDACRSAYFSVEKVYQAEDFFQELDKRITGGQIADLTAFTGGVKISWNKRFTATAGLAKCKRGLYPSATIELSDKLLDDRERLLNTVAHEFCHVANILISGDLRSHGTGFREWAKKCEVAFNDLGIKVTREHNYSPKFEYIWTCTNKKCGEEVGYHSKRLDPKQDDCRHCGGLLVQTNPVARVLKTRRDWDT
;
A
#
# COMPACT_ATOMS: atom_id res chain seq x y z
N MET A 1 -34.89 33.33 44.17
CA MET A 1 -33.75 34.26 43.96
C MET A 1 -32.94 33.77 42.77
N PHE A 2 -32.51 34.70 41.90
CA PHE A 2 -31.68 34.55 40.68
C PHE A 2 -32.37 33.85 39.47
N ALA A 3 -33.07 34.56 38.57
CA ALA A 3 -32.63 35.55 37.56
C ALA A 3 -32.02 34.91 36.29
N HIS A 4 -32.87 34.69 35.27
CA HIS A 4 -32.47 34.39 33.89
C HIS A 4 -32.14 35.70 33.15
N ALA A 5 -30.88 35.86 32.77
CA ALA A 5 -30.43 36.96 31.91
C ALA A 5 -30.74 36.66 30.44
N ARG A 6 -31.63 37.46 29.84
CA ARG A 6 -31.79 37.59 28.38
C ARG A 6 -30.79 38.64 27.87
N GLN A 7 -30.08 38.33 26.80
CA GLN A 7 -29.25 39.30 26.07
C GLN A 7 -29.94 39.78 24.77
N PRO A 8 -29.63 41.02 24.33
CA PRO A 8 -30.48 41.79 23.43
C PRO A 8 -30.24 41.56 21.93
N ALA A 9 -31.32 41.78 21.17
CA ALA A 9 -31.36 41.83 19.72
C ALA A 9 -30.54 43.01 19.18
N THR A 10 -29.70 42.76 18.17
CA THR A 10 -29.05 43.82 17.38
C THR A 10 -29.52 43.74 15.93
N SER A 11 -30.32 44.72 15.53
CA SER A 11 -30.76 44.91 14.13
C SER A 11 -29.64 45.59 13.34
N ARG A 12 -29.16 44.97 12.27
CA ARG A 12 -28.26 45.63 11.30
C ARG A 12 -29.09 46.30 10.20
N LYS A 13 -28.98 47.63 10.15
CA LYS A 13 -29.58 48.50 9.12
C LYS A 13 -28.97 48.23 7.75
N LYS A 14 -29.83 48.10 6.74
CA LYS A 14 -29.48 48.04 5.32
C LYS A 14 -28.97 49.42 4.86
N LYS A 15 -27.83 49.44 4.14
CA LYS A 15 -27.47 50.54 3.24
C LYS A 15 -27.16 49.98 1.86
N THR A 16 -27.96 50.45 0.91
CA THR A 16 -27.91 50.21 -0.52
C THR A 16 -26.96 51.20 -1.18
N PHE A 17 -26.08 50.70 -2.04
CA PHE A 17 -25.42 51.39 -3.16
C PHE A 17 -25.45 50.33 -4.28
N GLY A 18 -26.19 50.49 -5.38
CA GLY A 18 -26.08 51.56 -6.38
C GLY A 18 -25.37 50.95 -7.59
N GLN A 19 -26.13 50.31 -8.48
CA GLN A 19 -25.65 49.71 -9.74
C GLN A 19 -25.11 50.79 -10.70
N PRO A 20 -24.12 50.47 -11.53
CA PRO A 20 -24.10 50.93 -12.90
C PRO A 20 -24.55 49.82 -13.85
N ALA A 21 -25.31 50.26 -14.84
CA ALA A 21 -26.01 49.45 -15.81
C ALA A 21 -25.07 48.80 -16.83
N CYS A 22 -25.42 47.58 -17.25
CA CYS A 22 -25.30 47.20 -18.65
C CYS A 22 -26.41 46.20 -18.98
N LYS A 23 -27.49 46.72 -19.55
CA LYS A 23 -28.56 45.94 -20.16
C LYS A 23 -28.30 45.95 -21.66
N LYS A 24 -28.57 44.80 -22.29
CA LYS A 24 -28.64 44.50 -23.72
C LYS A 24 -27.36 43.92 -24.34
N LEU A 25 -27.29 42.59 -24.34
CA LEU A 25 -27.24 41.80 -25.58
C LEU A 25 -27.61 40.34 -25.21
N ALA A 26 -28.88 40.16 -24.86
CA ALA A 26 -29.56 38.89 -25.08
C ALA A 26 -30.11 39.02 -26.50
N ASP A 27 -29.58 38.20 -27.43
CA ASP A 27 -30.22 37.70 -28.66
C ASP A 27 -29.14 37.26 -29.67
N SER A 28 -28.51 36.13 -29.39
CA SER A 28 -27.93 35.23 -30.41
C SER A 28 -27.56 33.87 -29.80
N TYR A 29 -28.49 33.29 -29.03
CA TYR A 29 -28.36 31.92 -28.51
C TYR A 29 -29.29 30.98 -29.27
N HIS A 30 -29.12 30.90 -30.58
CA HIS A 30 -29.56 29.76 -31.37
C HIS A 30 -28.58 29.51 -32.52
N ALA A 31 -28.16 28.25 -32.61
CA ALA A 31 -27.25 27.65 -33.59
C ALA A 31 -25.74 27.86 -33.34
N VAL A 32 -25.15 27.07 -32.43
CA VAL A 32 -24.15 26.07 -32.83
C VAL A 32 -24.36 24.80 -32.02
N SER A 33 -24.39 23.71 -32.76
CA SER A 33 -24.55 22.30 -32.44
C SER A 33 -23.70 21.76 -31.28
N SER A 34 -24.24 20.70 -30.68
CA SER A 34 -23.63 19.77 -29.75
C SER A 34 -22.13 19.50 -29.97
N GLU A 35 -21.29 19.98 -29.06
CA GLU A 35 -20.02 19.31 -28.77
C GLU A 35 -20.15 18.62 -27.42
N ARG A 36 -20.46 17.33 -27.48
CA ARG A 36 -20.33 16.43 -26.34
C ARG A 36 -18.86 16.47 -25.93
N SER A 37 -18.56 17.10 -24.80
CA SER A 37 -17.24 17.01 -24.17
C SER A 37 -16.95 15.54 -23.87
N THR A 38 -16.26 14.89 -24.80
CA THR A 38 -15.78 13.53 -24.63
C THR A 38 -14.56 13.62 -23.75
N VAL A 39 -14.73 13.38 -22.45
CA VAL A 39 -13.61 13.10 -21.54
C VAL A 39 -12.61 12.17 -22.22
N ASP A 40 -11.35 12.60 -22.38
CA ASP A 40 -10.27 11.78 -22.93
C ASP A 40 -10.25 10.44 -22.17
N PRO A 41 -10.41 9.28 -22.85
CA PRO A 41 -10.35 7.98 -22.19
C PRO A 41 -9.10 7.79 -21.32
N LEU A 42 -7.99 8.47 -21.66
CA LEU A 42 -6.76 8.46 -20.87
C LEU A 42 -6.85 9.27 -19.57
N ASP A 43 -7.74 10.25 -19.45
CA ASP A 43 -7.91 11.05 -18.22
C ASP A 43 -8.50 10.21 -17.08
N LYS A 44 -9.41 9.28 -17.38
CA LYS A 44 -9.92 8.32 -16.40
C LYS A 44 -8.81 7.38 -15.91
N VAL A 45 -7.95 6.91 -16.81
CA VAL A 45 -6.78 6.07 -16.47
C VAL A 45 -5.76 6.84 -15.64
N ARG A 46 -5.46 8.09 -16.01
CA ARG A 46 -4.55 8.98 -15.25
C ARG A 46 -5.07 9.26 -13.84
N SER A 47 -6.37 9.55 -13.72
CA SER A 47 -7.01 9.77 -12.42
C SER A 47 -6.94 8.53 -11.53
N GLN A 48 -7.21 7.35 -12.10
CA GLN A 48 -7.07 6.08 -11.38
C GLN A 48 -5.63 5.83 -10.92
N ALA A 49 -4.66 5.96 -11.82
CA ALA A 49 -3.24 5.78 -11.48
C ALA A 49 -2.76 6.76 -10.41
N CYS A 50 -3.24 8.02 -10.44
CA CYS A 50 -2.93 9.00 -9.40
C CYS A 50 -3.51 8.57 -8.04
N ARG A 51 -4.76 8.09 -8.00
CA ARG A 51 -5.38 7.58 -6.77
C ARG A 51 -4.64 6.37 -6.21
N ASP A 52 -4.23 5.44 -7.07
CA ASP A 52 -3.50 4.23 -6.67
C ASP A 52 -2.09 4.57 -6.16
N ALA A 53 -1.41 5.52 -6.81
CA ALA A 53 -0.12 6.03 -6.34
C ALA A 53 -0.25 6.74 -4.98
N CYS A 54 -1.27 7.58 -4.79
CA CYS A 54 -1.54 8.22 -3.50
C CYS A 54 -1.84 7.18 -2.40
N ARG A 55 -2.64 6.16 -2.71
CA ARG A 55 -2.94 5.06 -1.77
C ARG A 55 -1.68 4.28 -1.40
N SER A 56 -0.87 3.93 -2.38
CA SER A 56 0.39 3.20 -2.16
C SER A 56 1.38 4.04 -1.34
N ALA A 57 1.51 5.34 -1.64
CA ALA A 57 2.37 6.24 -0.88
C ALA A 57 1.90 6.38 0.58
N TYR A 58 0.58 6.54 0.80
CA TYR A 58 0.01 6.56 2.14
C TYR A 58 0.31 5.27 2.91
N PHE A 59 0.03 4.11 2.31
CA PHE A 59 0.29 2.81 2.93
C PHE A 59 1.77 2.59 3.22
N SER A 60 2.67 3.09 2.36
CA SER A 60 4.13 2.95 2.57
C SER A 60 4.63 3.58 3.87
N VAL A 61 3.95 4.61 4.36
CA VAL A 61 4.22 5.25 5.65
C VAL A 61 3.48 4.53 6.78
N GLU A 62 2.19 4.25 6.57
CA GLU A 62 1.31 3.68 7.59
C GLU A 62 1.72 2.25 8.01
N LYS A 63 2.23 1.45 7.07
CA LYS A 63 2.61 0.05 7.31
C LYS A 63 3.67 -0.12 8.41
N VAL A 64 4.51 0.89 8.65
CA VAL A 64 5.54 0.84 9.69
C VAL A 64 4.91 0.73 11.06
N TYR A 65 4.01 1.66 11.39
CA TYR A 65 3.28 1.65 12.66
C TYR A 65 2.36 0.43 12.77
N GLN A 66 1.65 0.06 11.69
CA GLN A 66 0.78 -1.12 11.72
C GLN A 66 1.54 -2.42 12.03
N ALA A 67 2.78 -2.57 11.54
CA ALA A 67 3.59 -3.74 11.84
C ALA A 67 3.95 -3.82 13.33
N GLU A 68 4.38 -2.70 13.92
CA GLU A 68 4.77 -2.61 15.33
C GLU A 68 3.58 -2.81 16.26
N ASP A 69 2.48 -2.09 16.01
CA ASP A 69 1.23 -2.17 16.76
C ASP A 69 0.66 -3.60 16.74
N PHE A 70 0.61 -4.21 15.55
CA PHE A 70 0.10 -5.56 15.43
C PHE A 70 1.01 -6.61 16.09
N PHE A 71 2.33 -6.45 16.02
CA PHE A 71 3.25 -7.33 16.73
C PHE A 71 3.05 -7.26 18.25
N GLN A 72 2.89 -6.05 18.80
CA GLN A 72 2.60 -5.87 20.23
C GLN A 72 1.27 -6.52 20.62
N GLU A 73 0.24 -6.37 19.80
CA GLU A 73 -1.05 -6.99 20.06
C GLU A 73 -0.98 -8.53 19.97
N LEU A 74 -0.21 -9.08 19.03
CA LEU A 74 0.10 -10.51 18.97
C LEU A 74 0.77 -10.99 20.27
N ASP A 75 1.83 -10.32 20.72
CA ASP A 75 2.55 -10.70 21.93
C ASP A 75 1.64 -10.63 23.17
N LYS A 76 0.85 -9.55 23.28
CA LYS A 76 -0.10 -9.37 24.36
C LYS A 76 -1.17 -10.47 24.38
N ARG A 77 -1.81 -10.77 23.24
CA ARG A 77 -2.96 -11.70 23.19
C ARG A 77 -2.57 -13.17 23.13
N ILE A 78 -1.43 -13.51 22.53
CA ILE A 78 -1.02 -14.90 22.29
C ILE A 78 -0.03 -15.40 23.34
N THR A 79 0.87 -14.52 23.81
CA THR A 79 1.97 -14.86 24.72
C THR A 79 1.94 -14.07 26.03
N GLY A 80 0.93 -13.21 26.23
CA GLY A 80 0.78 -12.45 27.47
C GLY A 80 1.87 -11.40 27.72
N GLY A 81 2.57 -10.95 26.66
CA GLY A 81 3.72 -10.03 26.77
C GLY A 81 5.06 -10.72 27.06
N GLN A 82 5.10 -12.05 27.07
CA GLN A 82 6.33 -12.79 27.40
C GLN A 82 7.48 -12.51 26.42
N ILE A 83 7.21 -12.22 25.14
CA ILE A 83 8.28 -11.91 24.18
C ILE A 83 8.89 -10.54 24.49
N ALA A 84 8.06 -9.54 24.79
CA ALA A 84 8.50 -8.24 25.24
C ALA A 84 9.35 -8.35 26.51
N ASP A 85 8.91 -9.13 27.51
CA ASP A 85 9.67 -9.34 28.75
C ASP A 85 11.03 -10.00 28.49
N LEU A 86 11.07 -11.05 27.68
CA LEU A 86 12.31 -11.76 27.33
C LEU A 86 13.32 -10.88 26.58
N THR A 87 12.83 -9.93 25.78
CA THR A 87 13.65 -9.06 24.95
C THR A 87 13.86 -7.66 25.53
N ALA A 88 13.23 -7.33 26.67
CA ALA A 88 13.25 -6.00 27.28
C ALA A 88 14.68 -5.47 27.48
N PHE A 89 15.59 -6.31 27.98
CA PHE A 89 16.99 -5.93 28.20
C PHE A 89 17.75 -5.60 26.90
N THR A 90 17.38 -6.21 25.77
CA THR A 90 18.02 -5.95 24.47
C THR A 90 17.33 -4.86 23.65
N GLY A 91 16.37 -4.17 24.28
CA GLY A 91 15.58 -3.08 23.70
C GLY A 91 14.30 -3.53 23.00
N GLY A 92 13.77 -4.70 23.36
CA GLY A 92 12.55 -5.26 22.76
C GLY A 92 12.79 -5.90 21.39
N VAL A 93 11.69 -6.31 20.76
CA VAL A 93 11.71 -6.82 19.38
C VAL A 93 11.92 -5.68 18.40
N LYS A 94 12.90 -5.82 17.50
CA LYS A 94 13.24 -4.80 16.51
C LYS A 94 12.61 -5.16 15.17
N ILE A 95 11.76 -4.29 14.61
CA ILE A 95 11.24 -4.44 13.25
C ILE A 95 12.03 -3.54 12.32
N SER A 96 12.48 -4.07 11.19
CA SER A 96 13.27 -3.34 10.20
C SER A 96 12.80 -3.65 8.79
N TRP A 97 12.96 -2.69 7.87
CA TRP A 97 12.43 -2.76 6.51
C TRP A 97 13.55 -2.93 5.48
N ASN A 98 13.46 -3.95 4.64
CA ASN A 98 14.50 -4.35 3.70
C ASN A 98 14.03 -4.19 2.24
N LYS A 99 14.67 -3.27 1.50
CA LYS A 99 14.38 -2.98 0.08
C LYS A 99 14.92 -4.03 -0.90
N ARG A 100 15.81 -4.91 -0.43
CA ARG A 100 16.41 -5.99 -1.23
C ARG A 100 15.57 -7.26 -1.25
N PHE A 101 14.66 -7.40 -0.29
CA PHE A 101 13.73 -8.53 -0.22
C PHE A 101 12.71 -8.46 -1.35
N THR A 102 12.90 -9.33 -2.34
CA THR A 102 12.08 -9.43 -3.56
C THR A 102 11.38 -10.77 -3.70
N ALA A 103 11.83 -11.81 -2.97
CA ALA A 103 11.23 -13.14 -2.94
C ALA A 103 10.82 -13.60 -1.53
N THR A 104 11.10 -12.79 -0.51
CA THR A 104 10.86 -13.12 0.90
C THR A 104 10.15 -11.95 1.56
N ALA A 105 8.95 -12.17 2.10
CA ALA A 105 8.15 -11.09 2.68
C ALA A 105 8.60 -10.71 4.10
N GLY A 106 9.13 -11.67 4.85
CA GLY A 106 9.58 -11.51 6.22
C GLY A 106 10.71 -12.49 6.58
N LEU A 107 11.51 -12.13 7.57
CA LEU A 107 12.52 -13.00 8.17
C LEU A 107 12.73 -12.65 9.65
N ALA A 108 12.44 -13.59 10.54
CA ALA A 108 12.76 -13.51 11.96
C ALA A 108 14.19 -14.01 12.27
N LYS A 109 14.93 -13.21 13.01
CA LYS A 109 16.26 -13.53 13.57
C LYS A 109 16.19 -13.44 15.08
N CYS A 110 16.36 -14.57 15.75
CA CYS A 110 16.30 -14.66 17.21
C CYS A 110 17.62 -15.18 17.77
N LYS A 111 18.04 -14.64 18.91
CA LYS A 111 19.15 -15.16 19.72
C LYS A 111 18.62 -15.55 21.09
N ARG A 112 18.92 -16.78 21.52
CA ARG A 112 18.69 -17.26 22.89
C ARG A 112 19.95 -17.07 23.73
N GLY A 113 19.80 -17.15 25.05
CA GLY A 113 20.90 -17.10 26.01
C GLY A 113 20.63 -16.11 27.14
N LEU A 114 21.69 -15.59 27.75
CA LEU A 114 21.61 -14.65 28.87
C LEU A 114 20.85 -13.36 28.51
N TYR A 115 20.98 -12.91 27.26
CA TYR A 115 20.31 -11.74 26.73
C TYR A 115 19.55 -12.12 25.45
N PRO A 116 18.31 -12.62 25.57
CA PRO A 116 17.49 -12.93 24.41
C PRO A 116 17.22 -11.69 23.56
N SER A 117 17.23 -11.86 22.24
CA SER A 117 16.90 -10.79 21.30
C SER A 117 16.14 -11.33 20.10
N ALA A 118 15.29 -10.48 19.51
CA ALA A 118 14.58 -10.77 18.28
C ALA A 118 14.62 -9.57 17.33
N THR A 119 14.80 -9.84 16.05
CA THR A 119 14.71 -8.87 14.96
C THR A 119 13.87 -9.46 13.85
N ILE A 120 12.91 -8.70 13.35
CA ILE A 120 12.08 -9.06 12.20
C ILE A 120 12.47 -8.13 11.05
N GLU A 121 12.93 -8.72 9.96
CA GLU A 121 13.17 -8.01 8.71
C GLU A 121 11.98 -8.21 7.77
N LEU A 122 11.31 -7.12 7.39
CA LEU A 122 10.14 -7.14 6.51
C LEU A 122 10.49 -6.57 5.12
N SER A 123 9.89 -7.12 4.06
CA SER A 123 10.06 -6.61 2.71
C SER A 123 9.34 -5.28 2.53
N ASP A 124 10.09 -4.27 2.09
CA ASP A 124 9.51 -2.99 1.73
C ASP A 124 8.62 -3.08 0.47
N LYS A 125 8.92 -4.03 -0.43
CA LYS A 125 8.30 -4.14 -1.76
C LYS A 125 7.14 -5.12 -1.82
N LEU A 126 7.20 -6.22 -1.06
CA LEU A 126 6.17 -7.26 -1.10
C LEU A 126 4.99 -6.98 -0.16
N LEU A 127 5.21 -6.16 0.88
CA LEU A 127 4.17 -5.75 1.83
C LEU A 127 3.58 -4.41 1.39
N ASP A 128 2.68 -4.49 0.42
CA ASP A 128 2.07 -3.35 -0.27
C ASP A 128 0.56 -3.19 0.01
N ASP A 129 -0.01 -4.07 0.83
CA ASP A 129 -1.35 -3.94 1.39
C ASP A 129 -1.40 -4.51 2.82
N ARG A 130 -2.48 -4.15 3.53
CA ARG A 130 -2.66 -4.46 4.95
C ARG A 130 -2.76 -5.96 5.22
N GLU A 131 -3.45 -6.72 4.37
CA GLU A 131 -3.64 -8.15 4.58
C GLU A 131 -2.29 -8.89 4.54
N ARG A 132 -1.47 -8.59 3.51
CA ARG A 132 -0.12 -9.15 3.38
C ARG A 132 0.75 -8.77 4.57
N LEU A 133 0.68 -7.52 5.02
CA LEU A 133 1.43 -7.03 6.17
C LEU A 133 1.12 -7.85 7.43
N LEU A 134 -0.16 -7.95 7.79
CA LEU A 134 -0.56 -8.60 9.04
C LEU A 134 -0.26 -10.10 9.01
N ASN A 135 -0.55 -10.79 7.91
CA ASN A 135 -0.24 -12.22 7.78
C ASN A 135 1.26 -12.50 7.88
N THR A 136 2.09 -11.63 7.30
CA THR A 136 3.56 -11.75 7.38
C THR A 136 4.05 -11.50 8.80
N VAL A 137 3.56 -10.45 9.47
CA VAL A 137 3.95 -10.17 10.86
C VAL A 137 3.52 -11.30 11.78
N ALA A 138 2.33 -11.88 11.60
CA ALA A 138 1.88 -13.05 12.35
C ALA A 138 2.77 -14.28 12.11
N HIS A 139 3.21 -14.51 10.87
CA HIS A 139 4.14 -15.58 10.54
C HIS A 139 5.49 -15.40 11.25
N GLU A 140 6.08 -14.21 11.16
CA GLU A 140 7.35 -13.92 11.81
C GLU A 140 7.24 -13.96 13.33
N PHE A 141 6.11 -13.52 13.88
CA PHE A 141 5.78 -13.70 15.30
C PHE A 141 5.79 -15.18 15.71
N CYS A 142 5.20 -16.07 14.90
CA CYS A 142 5.21 -17.51 15.19
C CYS A 142 6.63 -18.07 15.25
N HIS A 143 7.54 -17.61 14.39
CA HIS A 143 8.96 -17.96 14.50
C HIS A 143 9.59 -17.46 15.79
N VAL A 144 9.35 -16.20 16.15
CA VAL A 144 9.88 -15.61 17.40
C VAL A 144 9.37 -16.36 18.62
N ALA A 145 8.06 -16.61 18.72
CA ALA A 145 7.45 -17.35 19.81
C ALA A 145 7.98 -18.78 19.90
N ASN A 146 8.09 -19.48 18.76
CA ASN A 146 8.60 -20.85 18.73
C ASN A 146 10.05 -20.92 19.24
N ILE A 147 10.90 -19.98 18.83
CA ILE A 147 12.31 -19.94 19.22
C ILE A 147 12.48 -19.48 20.68
N LEU A 148 11.86 -18.38 21.08
CA LEU A 148 12.11 -17.76 22.39
C LEU A 148 11.35 -18.44 23.52
N ILE A 149 10.09 -18.84 23.28
CA ILE A 149 9.22 -19.43 24.31
C ILE A 149 9.31 -20.95 24.28
N SER A 150 9.02 -21.57 23.13
CA SER A 150 9.00 -23.03 23.01
C SER A 150 10.39 -23.66 22.93
N GLY A 151 11.44 -22.87 22.63
CA GLY A 151 12.80 -23.36 22.48
C GLY A 151 13.04 -24.23 21.23
N ASP A 152 12.10 -24.23 20.29
CA ASP A 152 12.19 -24.99 19.05
C ASP A 152 12.76 -24.12 17.92
N LEU A 153 13.93 -24.50 17.43
CA LEU A 153 14.66 -23.78 16.37
C LEU A 153 14.24 -24.20 14.96
N ARG A 154 13.36 -25.21 14.83
CA ARG A 154 12.84 -25.63 13.53
C ARG A 154 11.90 -24.55 13.00
N SER A 155 12.05 -24.20 11.72
CA SER A 155 11.29 -23.11 11.09
C SER A 155 9.78 -23.36 11.13
N HIS A 156 9.28 -24.44 10.49
CA HIS A 156 7.83 -24.72 10.38
C HIS A 156 7.43 -26.08 10.97
N GLY A 157 8.04 -26.43 12.12
CA GLY A 157 7.76 -27.66 12.87
C GLY A 157 6.38 -27.65 13.54
N THR A 158 6.14 -28.62 14.43
CA THR A 158 4.89 -28.71 15.20
C THR A 158 4.64 -27.47 16.05
N GLY A 159 5.66 -26.97 16.76
CA GLY A 159 5.54 -25.76 17.58
C GLY A 159 5.13 -24.53 16.78
N PHE A 160 5.72 -24.32 15.60
CA PHE A 160 5.30 -23.23 14.69
C PHE A 160 3.80 -23.34 14.34
N ARG A 161 3.31 -24.53 14.00
CA ARG A 161 1.90 -24.73 13.64
C ARG A 161 0.95 -24.49 14.80
N GLU A 162 1.38 -24.80 16.03
CA GLU A 162 0.60 -24.51 17.23
C GLU A 162 0.49 -23.01 17.48
N TRP A 163 1.59 -22.26 17.33
CA TRP A 163 1.55 -20.79 17.41
C TRP A 163 0.70 -20.18 16.29
N ALA A 164 0.86 -20.66 15.06
CA ALA A 164 0.06 -20.26 13.91
C ALA A 164 -1.44 -20.41 14.21
N LYS A 165 -1.86 -21.58 14.71
CA LYS A 165 -3.26 -21.83 15.05
C LYS A 165 -3.78 -20.88 16.14
N LYS A 166 -2.97 -20.53 17.14
CA LYS A 166 -3.35 -19.54 18.17
C LYS A 166 -3.57 -18.17 17.54
N CYS A 167 -2.68 -17.73 16.65
CA CYS A 167 -2.82 -16.47 15.93
C CYS A 167 -4.09 -16.45 15.07
N GLU A 168 -4.33 -17.49 14.27
CA GLU A 168 -5.52 -17.61 13.41
C GLU A 168 -6.82 -17.55 14.21
N VAL A 169 -6.90 -18.25 15.35
CA VAL A 169 -8.08 -18.23 16.21
C VAL A 169 -8.29 -16.85 16.86
N ALA A 170 -7.24 -16.23 17.38
CA ALA A 170 -7.37 -14.96 18.10
C ALA A 170 -7.67 -13.77 17.17
N PHE A 171 -7.19 -13.81 15.94
CA PHE A 171 -7.27 -12.71 14.98
C PHE A 171 -8.04 -13.08 13.70
N ASN A 172 -9.02 -13.99 13.82
CA ASN A 172 -9.86 -14.41 12.71
C ASN A 172 -10.65 -13.24 12.10
N ASP A 173 -11.04 -12.26 12.92
CA ASP A 173 -11.71 -11.03 12.50
C ASP A 173 -10.85 -10.17 11.56
N LEU A 174 -9.52 -10.27 11.67
CA LEU A 174 -8.56 -9.60 10.80
C LEU A 174 -8.16 -10.46 9.58
N GLY A 175 -8.72 -11.66 9.44
CA GLY A 175 -8.41 -12.58 8.32
C GLY A 175 -7.01 -13.19 8.41
N ILE A 176 -6.45 -13.33 9.62
CA ILE A 176 -5.12 -13.93 9.79
C ILE A 176 -5.15 -15.42 9.45
N LYS A 177 -4.26 -15.81 8.54
CA LYS A 177 -4.03 -17.17 8.08
C LYS A 177 -2.53 -17.38 7.89
N VAL A 178 -1.90 -18.07 8.84
CA VAL A 178 -0.44 -18.25 8.85
C VAL A 178 -0.08 -19.51 8.06
N THR A 179 0.42 -19.30 6.85
CA THR A 179 0.92 -20.38 5.98
C THR A 179 2.40 -20.67 6.24
N ARG A 180 2.89 -21.80 5.72
CA ARG A 180 4.32 -22.16 5.75
C ARG A 180 5.19 -21.19 4.95
N GLU A 181 4.64 -20.64 3.87
CA GLU A 181 5.36 -19.76 2.96
C GLU A 181 4.49 -18.55 2.63
N HIS A 182 5.13 -17.39 2.46
CA HIS A 182 4.52 -16.17 1.97
C HIS A 182 4.44 -16.22 0.44
N ASN A 183 3.38 -16.84 -0.11
CA ASN A 183 3.19 -16.87 -1.55
C ASN A 183 2.46 -15.60 -2.02
N TYR A 184 3.16 -14.46 -2.02
CA TYR A 184 2.63 -13.22 -2.59
C TYR A 184 3.12 -13.04 -4.02
N SER A 185 2.19 -12.88 -4.96
CA SER A 185 2.55 -12.43 -6.30
C SER A 185 3.15 -11.03 -6.22
N PRO A 186 4.37 -10.81 -6.74
CA PRO A 186 4.99 -9.48 -6.77
C PRO A 186 4.10 -8.52 -7.56
N LYS A 187 3.79 -7.34 -7.00
CA LYS A 187 3.23 -6.24 -7.79
C LYS A 187 4.38 -5.48 -8.43
N PHE A 188 4.36 -5.33 -9.74
CA PHE A 188 5.42 -4.66 -10.49
C PHE A 188 5.03 -3.21 -10.80
N GLU A 189 5.92 -2.28 -10.50
CA GLU A 189 5.72 -0.84 -10.79
C GLU A 189 5.81 -0.57 -12.29
N TYR A 190 6.63 -1.33 -13.02
CA TYR A 190 6.84 -1.21 -14.46
C TYR A 190 6.38 -2.47 -15.17
N ILE A 191 5.31 -2.39 -15.95
CA ILE A 191 4.84 -3.51 -16.77
C ILE A 191 5.16 -3.20 -18.23
N TRP A 192 5.75 -4.17 -18.91
CA TRP A 192 6.10 -4.13 -20.31
C TRP A 192 5.33 -5.23 -21.04
N THR A 193 4.61 -4.87 -22.09
CA THR A 193 3.80 -5.81 -22.87
C THR A 193 4.42 -6.00 -24.25
N CYS A 194 4.46 -7.25 -24.72
CA CYS A 194 4.89 -7.55 -26.08
C CYS A 194 3.92 -6.96 -27.11
N THR A 195 4.46 -6.24 -28.08
CA THR A 195 3.69 -5.63 -29.18
C THR A 195 3.18 -6.65 -30.20
N ASN A 196 3.74 -7.87 -30.22
CA ASN A 196 3.24 -8.93 -31.09
C ASN A 196 1.87 -9.37 -30.59
N LYS A 197 0.82 -9.08 -31.38
CA LYS A 197 -0.58 -9.38 -31.07
C LYS A 197 -0.87 -10.87 -30.83
N LYS A 198 -0.03 -11.77 -31.35
CA LYS A 198 -0.15 -13.22 -31.13
C LYS A 198 0.56 -13.69 -29.85
N CYS A 199 1.41 -12.85 -29.24
CA CYS A 199 2.14 -13.15 -28.01
C CYS A 199 1.50 -12.46 -26.81
N GLY A 200 1.49 -11.12 -26.78
CA GLY A 200 0.86 -10.36 -25.70
C GLY A 200 1.48 -10.53 -24.30
N GLU A 201 2.63 -11.20 -24.17
CA GLU A 201 3.28 -11.46 -22.88
C GLU A 201 3.53 -10.16 -22.09
N GLU A 202 3.25 -10.21 -20.79
CA GLU A 202 3.52 -9.11 -19.86
C GLU A 202 4.71 -9.44 -18.96
N VAL A 203 5.70 -8.55 -18.92
CA VAL A 203 6.88 -8.68 -18.08
C VAL A 203 6.93 -7.52 -17.09
N GLY A 204 6.94 -7.85 -15.81
CA GLY A 204 6.94 -6.87 -14.74
C GLY A 204 8.32 -6.64 -14.10
N TYR A 205 8.62 -5.38 -13.80
CA TYR A 205 9.85 -4.93 -13.17
C TYR A 205 9.57 -3.98 -12.01
N HIS A 206 10.42 -4.05 -10.97
CA HIS A 206 10.39 -3.12 -9.83
C HIS A 206 11.24 -1.86 -10.04
N SER A 207 11.76 -1.64 -11.27
CA SER A 207 12.54 -0.45 -11.62
C SER A 207 12.37 -0.13 -13.10
N LYS A 208 12.65 1.13 -13.48
CA LYS A 208 12.58 1.62 -14.86
C LYS A 208 13.57 0.97 -15.84
N ARG A 209 14.55 0.19 -15.35
CA ARG A 209 15.66 -0.32 -16.17
C ARG A 209 15.25 -1.55 -16.98
N LEU A 210 14.47 -1.31 -18.02
CA LEU A 210 14.42 -2.14 -19.22
C LEU A 210 14.82 -1.21 -20.37
N ASP A 211 15.82 -1.58 -21.16
CA ASP A 211 16.22 -0.84 -22.35
C ASP A 211 15.50 -1.44 -23.56
N PRO A 212 14.46 -0.81 -24.12
CA PRO A 212 13.68 -1.38 -25.23
C PRO A 212 14.49 -1.58 -26.50
N LYS A 213 15.72 -1.04 -26.56
CA LYS A 213 16.66 -1.23 -27.67
C LYS A 213 17.52 -2.49 -27.51
N GLN A 214 17.62 -3.03 -26.29
CA GLN A 214 18.46 -4.19 -25.98
C GLN A 214 17.64 -5.39 -25.49
N ASP A 215 16.47 -5.14 -24.89
CA ASP A 215 15.60 -6.15 -24.31
C ASP A 215 14.41 -6.46 -25.24
N ASP A 216 14.31 -7.70 -25.70
CA ASP A 216 13.21 -8.23 -26.50
C ASP A 216 12.36 -9.26 -25.73
N CYS A 217 11.17 -9.55 -26.25
CA CYS A 217 10.29 -10.54 -25.66
C CYS A 217 10.93 -11.94 -25.73
N ARG A 218 11.23 -12.53 -24.58
CA ARG A 218 11.88 -13.84 -24.47
C ARG A 218 11.13 -15.00 -25.15
N HIS A 219 9.84 -14.85 -25.41
CA HIS A 219 9.01 -15.87 -26.05
C HIS A 219 8.97 -15.76 -27.58
N CYS A 220 9.10 -14.56 -28.15
CA CYS A 220 8.91 -14.36 -29.60
C CYS A 220 9.88 -13.37 -30.26
N GLY A 221 10.82 -12.78 -29.52
CA GLY A 221 11.74 -11.73 -30.00
C GLY A 221 11.05 -10.39 -30.32
N GLY A 222 9.77 -10.25 -30.02
CA GLY A 222 8.99 -9.04 -30.32
C GLY A 222 9.35 -7.87 -29.41
N LEU A 223 9.15 -6.64 -29.91
CA LEU A 223 9.39 -5.41 -29.16
C LEU A 223 8.49 -5.34 -27.92
N LEU A 224 9.05 -4.93 -26.79
CA LEU A 224 8.34 -4.66 -25.53
C LEU A 224 8.01 -3.16 -25.40
N VAL A 225 6.79 -2.83 -24.98
CA VAL A 225 6.36 -1.45 -24.69
C VAL A 225 5.89 -1.31 -23.25
N GLN A 226 6.29 -0.23 -22.58
CA GLN A 226 5.89 0.02 -21.20
C GLN A 226 4.41 0.42 -21.13
N THR A 227 3.59 -0.48 -20.62
CA THR A 227 2.14 -0.30 -20.45
C THR A 227 1.77 0.23 -19.07
N ASN A 228 2.62 0.02 -18.05
CA ASN A 228 2.44 0.61 -16.71
C ASN A 228 3.78 1.16 -16.15
N PRO A 229 3.83 2.39 -15.63
CA PRO A 229 2.98 3.50 -16.05
C PRO A 229 3.14 3.74 -17.57
N VAL A 230 2.09 4.13 -18.28
CA VAL A 230 2.17 4.36 -19.75
C VAL A 230 3.33 5.29 -20.07
N ALA A 231 4.29 4.82 -20.88
CA ALA A 231 5.46 5.60 -21.25
C ALA A 231 5.05 6.95 -21.86
N ARG A 232 5.78 8.03 -21.50
CA ARG A 232 5.52 9.37 -22.04
C ARG A 232 5.56 9.43 -23.57
N VAL A 233 6.32 8.54 -24.20
CA VAL A 233 6.46 8.46 -25.67
C VAL A 233 5.19 7.91 -26.34
N LEU A 234 4.37 7.15 -25.61
CA LEU A 234 3.04 6.70 -26.07
C LEU A 234 1.94 7.73 -25.80
N LYS A 235 2.26 8.87 -25.17
CA LYS A 235 1.35 10.02 -25.18
C LYS A 235 1.36 10.57 -26.59
N THR A 236 0.26 10.44 -27.32
CA THR A 236 0.01 11.26 -28.51
C THR A 236 0.29 12.72 -28.14
N ARG A 237 1.15 13.39 -28.92
CA ARG A 237 1.32 14.84 -28.80
C ARG A 237 -0.06 15.44 -29.02
N ARG A 238 -0.55 16.23 -28.06
CA ARG A 238 -1.67 17.13 -28.32
C ARG A 238 -1.10 18.21 -29.22
N ASP A 239 -1.48 18.19 -30.49
CA ASP A 239 -1.24 19.32 -31.38
C ASP A 239 -2.01 20.50 -30.79
N TRP A 240 -1.29 21.55 -30.43
CA TRP A 240 -1.86 22.73 -29.75
C TRP A 240 -2.06 23.91 -30.71
N ASP A 241 -1.96 23.67 -32.03
CA ASP A 241 -2.10 24.70 -33.06
C ASP A 241 -3.09 24.24 -34.15
N THR A 242 -4.35 24.63 -33.97
CA THR A 242 -5.27 25.05 -35.04
C THR A 242 -6.19 26.12 -34.48
#